data_AF-A0AB36ZVJ1-F1
#
_entry.id   AF-A0AB36ZVJ1-F1
#
_cell.length_a   1.000
_cell.length_b   1.000
_cell.length_c   1.000
_cell.angle_alpha   90.00
_cell.angle_beta   90.00
_cell.angle_gamma   90.00
#
_symmetry.space_group_name_H-M   'P 1'
#
loop_
_entity.id
_entity.type
_entity.pdbx_description
1 polymer ?
#
loop_
_entity_poly.entity_id
_entity_poly.type
_entity_poly.pdbx_seq_one_letter_code
_entity_poly.pdbx_strand_id
1 'polypeptide(L)'
;MKLLSFEITPLSDFGSFPKGDMLFSQMLAQSFWQRENTFANYLGEKPKLIVSDMMPLGYFYKPTLPFSYFDKLSKKERKKSLDRKEFKKKAFIKYDDLESGELYKCKEINFYKKITQGKNSINRLTFTTSEGDFAPYKEEQISFCSKLWIFLLVDKSIELKAIELLKNVGKFGFGKNSSTGKGQFELKPIKNPFKLKSSDYFMSISPMILNQDENIKSCFYEPFTKFGKFHMANESKNTFKKPLLLAKSSAVLEQIKGTNSFYYGSSIDNSSVQDKKSFVQGFSIKIPITIKEKQWLNTK
;
A
#
# COMPACT_ATOMS: atom_id res chain seq x y z
N MET A 1 -16.62 11.88 2.36
CA MET A 1 -15.92 10.86 1.56
C MET A 1 -16.69 9.55 1.56
N LYS A 2 -16.58 8.78 0.47
CA LYS A 2 -17.25 7.50 0.22
C LYS A 2 -16.18 6.42 0.01
N LEU A 3 -16.41 5.22 0.55
CA LEU A 3 -15.57 4.06 0.29
C LEU A 3 -16.05 3.36 -0.99
N LEU A 4 -15.13 3.15 -1.92
CA LEU A 4 -15.32 2.33 -3.11
C LEU A 4 -14.39 1.12 -3.03
N SER A 5 -14.88 -0.03 -3.49
CA SER A 5 -14.13 -1.28 -3.53
C SER A 5 -14.12 -1.83 -4.95
N PHE A 6 -12.96 -2.33 -5.37
CA PHE A 6 -12.82 -2.93 -6.69
C PHE A 6 -12.06 -4.23 -6.61
N GLU A 7 -12.52 -5.20 -7.39
CA GLU A 7 -11.74 -6.37 -7.78
C GLU A 7 -10.79 -5.98 -8.92
N ILE A 8 -9.57 -6.48 -8.83
CA ILE A 8 -8.49 -6.24 -9.78
C ILE A 8 -8.09 -7.59 -10.38
N THR A 9 -8.12 -7.66 -11.71
CA THR A 9 -7.61 -8.82 -12.46
C THR A 9 -6.30 -8.42 -13.14
N PRO A 10 -5.13 -8.89 -12.65
CA PRO A 10 -3.85 -8.63 -13.29
C PRO A 10 -3.82 -9.23 -14.70
N LEU A 11 -3.41 -8.45 -15.70
CA LEU A 11 -3.31 -8.88 -17.11
C LEU A 11 -1.85 -9.13 -17.54
N SER A 12 -0.88 -8.62 -16.78
CA SER A 12 0.54 -8.78 -17.03
C SER A 12 1.32 -8.91 -15.71
N ASP A 13 2.59 -9.29 -15.77
CA ASP A 13 3.48 -9.18 -14.60
C ASP A 13 3.74 -7.72 -14.22
N PHE A 14 4.06 -7.47 -12.96
CA PHE A 14 4.29 -6.14 -12.39
C PHE A 14 5.77 -5.96 -12.08
N GLY A 15 6.35 -4.82 -12.46
CA GLY A 15 7.73 -4.49 -12.09
C GLY A 15 7.87 -3.91 -10.68
N SER A 16 6.76 -3.65 -9.99
CA SER A 16 6.73 -3.09 -8.63
C SER A 16 5.50 -3.59 -7.89
N PHE A 17 5.61 -3.81 -6.58
CA PHE A 17 4.46 -4.22 -5.80
C PHE A 17 3.47 -3.04 -5.64
N PRO A 18 2.17 -3.24 -5.93
CA PRO A 18 1.16 -2.18 -5.95
C PRO A 18 0.79 -1.66 -4.56
N LYS A 19 1.57 -0.68 -4.09
CA LYS A 19 1.30 0.07 -2.86
C LYS A 19 0.44 1.30 -3.13
N GLY A 20 -0.43 1.65 -2.17
CA GLY A 20 -1.42 2.71 -2.31
C GLY A 20 -0.84 4.06 -2.65
N ASP A 21 0.28 4.44 -2.04
CA ASP A 21 0.96 5.70 -2.30
C ASP A 21 1.58 5.77 -3.72
N MET A 22 2.03 4.63 -4.27
CA MET A 22 2.53 4.56 -5.65
C MET A 22 1.38 4.65 -6.66
N LEU A 23 0.27 3.97 -6.38
CA LEU A 23 -0.93 4.01 -7.20
C LEU A 23 -1.50 5.43 -7.24
N PHE A 24 -1.65 6.06 -6.07
CA PHE A 24 -2.03 7.46 -5.97
C PHE A 24 -1.10 8.37 -6.77
N SER A 25 0.22 8.20 -6.63
CA SER A 25 1.20 9.00 -7.36
C SER A 25 1.05 8.88 -8.89
N GLN A 26 0.74 7.68 -9.40
CA GLN A 26 0.52 7.48 -10.84
C GLN A 26 -0.81 8.05 -11.31
N MET A 27 -1.88 7.92 -10.52
CA MET A 27 -3.16 8.57 -10.80
C MET A 27 -3.00 10.10 -10.84
N LEU A 28 -2.27 10.66 -9.88
CA LEU A 28 -1.95 12.07 -9.79
C LEU A 28 -1.15 12.54 -11.01
N ALA A 29 -0.11 11.79 -11.40
CA ALA A 29 0.67 12.09 -12.59
C ALA A 29 -0.23 12.20 -13.82
N GLN A 30 -1.11 11.23 -14.06
CA GLN A 30 -2.05 11.26 -15.19
C GLN A 30 -2.97 12.49 -15.18
N SER A 31 -3.50 12.88 -14.01
CA SER A 31 -4.31 14.11 -13.89
C SER A 31 -3.49 15.37 -14.23
N PHE A 32 -2.22 15.44 -13.80
CA PHE A 32 -1.32 16.53 -14.19
C PHE A 32 -1.01 16.55 -15.70
N TRP A 33 -0.83 15.39 -16.33
CA TRP A 33 -0.67 15.30 -17.79
C TRP A 33 -1.90 15.84 -18.53
N GLN A 34 -3.09 15.68 -17.95
CA GLN A 34 -4.36 16.24 -18.45
C GLN A 34 -4.54 17.73 -18.12
N ARG A 35 -3.53 18.38 -17.50
CA ARG A 35 -3.54 19.79 -17.06
C ARG A 35 -4.69 20.14 -16.10
N GLU A 36 -5.12 19.17 -15.31
CA GLU A 36 -6.16 19.37 -14.32
C GLU A 36 -5.57 19.78 -12.96
N ASN A 37 -6.28 20.66 -12.25
CA ASN A 37 -5.86 21.17 -10.94
C ASN A 37 -6.56 20.48 -9.75
N THR A 38 -7.24 19.35 -10.00
CA THR A 38 -8.07 18.63 -9.01
C THR A 38 -7.35 18.35 -7.69
N PHE A 39 -6.04 18.06 -7.79
CA PHE A 39 -5.17 17.70 -6.66
C PHE A 39 -4.10 18.74 -6.33
N ALA A 40 -4.18 19.96 -6.88
CA ALA A 40 -3.14 20.99 -6.70
C ALA A 40 -2.88 21.34 -5.22
N ASN A 41 -3.92 21.31 -4.38
CA ASN A 41 -3.87 21.65 -2.96
C ASN A 41 -3.78 20.43 -2.02
N TYR A 42 -3.42 19.24 -2.54
CA TYR A 42 -3.44 18.01 -1.73
C TYR A 42 -2.57 18.06 -0.47
N LEU A 43 -1.52 18.89 -0.43
CA LEU A 43 -0.66 19.07 0.75
C LEU A 43 -1.27 19.90 1.87
N GLY A 44 -2.18 20.82 1.53
CA GLY A 44 -2.70 21.82 2.47
C GLY A 44 -4.17 21.63 2.84
N GLU A 45 -4.90 20.78 2.12
CA GLU A 45 -6.32 20.53 2.32
C GLU A 45 -6.59 19.08 2.78
N LYS A 46 -7.83 18.83 3.21
CA LYS A 46 -8.30 17.46 3.45
C LYS A 46 -8.16 16.63 2.17
N PRO A 47 -7.66 15.38 2.25
CA PRO A 47 -7.46 14.55 1.07
C PRO A 47 -8.79 14.28 0.37
N LYS A 48 -8.86 14.57 -0.92
CA LYS A 48 -10.02 14.21 -1.76
C LYS A 48 -10.00 12.74 -2.19
N LEU A 49 -8.83 12.11 -2.17
CA LEU A 49 -8.63 10.71 -2.57
C LEU A 49 -7.56 10.08 -1.69
N ILE A 50 -7.85 8.88 -1.21
CA ILE A 50 -6.91 7.99 -0.54
C ILE A 50 -7.03 6.62 -1.20
N VAL A 51 -5.88 6.08 -1.62
CA VAL A 51 -5.77 4.80 -2.32
C VAL A 51 -5.12 3.77 -1.40
N SER A 52 -5.75 2.61 -1.22
CA SER A 52 -5.15 1.49 -0.46
C SER A 52 -4.09 0.74 -1.27
N ASP A 53 -3.36 -0.14 -0.60
CA ASP A 53 -2.60 -1.19 -1.30
C ASP A 53 -3.55 -2.13 -2.07
N MET A 54 -3.03 -2.78 -3.13
CA MET A 54 -3.69 -3.97 -3.65
C MET A 54 -3.34 -5.19 -2.78
N MET A 55 -4.38 -5.90 -2.36
CA MET A 55 -4.28 -7.08 -1.50
C MET A 55 -4.98 -8.28 -2.15
N PRO A 56 -4.74 -9.53 -1.71
CA PRO A 56 -5.45 -10.68 -2.24
C PRO A 56 -6.96 -10.52 -2.03
N LEU A 57 -7.77 -10.81 -3.06
CA LEU A 57 -9.22 -10.67 -2.98
C LEU A 57 -9.77 -11.48 -1.78
N GLY A 58 -10.56 -10.83 -0.92
CA GLY A 58 -11.14 -11.45 0.27
C GLY A 58 -10.24 -11.43 1.52
N TYR A 59 -9.03 -10.88 1.43
CA TYR A 59 -8.07 -10.85 2.53
C TYR A 59 -7.39 -9.50 2.73
N PHE A 60 -7.21 -9.13 4.00
CA PHE A 60 -6.41 -8.01 4.44
C PHE A 60 -5.06 -8.50 4.98
N TYR A 61 -4.09 -7.60 5.12
CA TYR A 61 -2.85 -7.91 5.80
C TYR A 61 -3.11 -8.29 7.27
N LYS A 62 -2.28 -9.20 7.80
CA LYS A 62 -2.23 -9.48 9.24
C LYS A 62 -1.92 -8.19 10.01
N PRO A 63 -2.69 -7.82 11.04
CA PRO A 63 -2.41 -6.65 11.86
C PRO A 63 -1.00 -6.69 12.44
N THR A 64 -0.34 -5.54 12.48
CA THR A 64 0.97 -5.41 13.13
C THR A 64 0.75 -5.30 14.62
N LEU A 65 0.77 -6.44 15.31
CA LEU A 65 0.63 -6.52 16.76
C LEU A 65 1.69 -7.46 17.34
N PRO A 66 2.06 -7.29 18.61
CA PRO A 66 2.82 -8.29 19.35
C PRO A 66 2.15 -9.68 19.28
N PHE A 67 2.95 -10.74 19.28
CA PHE A 67 2.44 -12.12 19.14
C PHE A 67 1.39 -12.49 20.21
N SER A 68 1.45 -11.87 21.38
CA SER A 68 0.48 -12.02 22.47
C SER A 68 -0.97 -11.77 22.04
N TYR A 69 -1.22 -10.89 21.07
CA TYR A 69 -2.57 -10.58 20.58
C TYR A 69 -3.14 -11.66 19.64
N PHE A 70 -2.31 -12.59 19.19
CA PHE A 70 -2.68 -13.70 18.31
C PHE A 70 -2.81 -15.02 19.05
N ASP A 71 -2.42 -15.06 20.32
CA ASP A 71 -2.40 -16.29 21.09
C ASP A 71 -3.80 -16.59 21.64
N LYS A 72 -4.35 -17.75 21.29
CA LYS A 72 -5.61 -18.26 21.86
C LYS A 72 -5.36 -19.19 23.06
N LEU A 73 -4.09 -19.49 23.37
CA LEU A 73 -3.74 -20.65 24.17
C LEU A 73 -3.77 -20.37 25.68
N SER A 74 -4.43 -21.29 26.39
CA SER A 74 -4.27 -21.53 27.82
C SER A 74 -2.79 -21.83 28.13
N LYS A 75 -2.33 -21.47 29.34
CA LYS A 75 -0.94 -21.63 29.83
C LYS A 75 -0.29 -23.01 29.57
N LYS A 76 -1.06 -24.07 29.29
CA LYS A 76 -0.59 -25.46 29.09
C LYS A 76 0.05 -25.77 27.73
N GLU A 77 -0.17 -24.99 26.66
CA GLU A 77 0.29 -25.34 25.30
C GLU A 77 1.53 -24.54 24.82
N ARG A 78 2.18 -23.79 25.71
CA ARG A 78 3.34 -22.92 25.40
C ARG A 78 4.61 -23.63 24.90
N LYS A 79 4.59 -24.94 24.67
CA LYS A 79 5.78 -25.79 24.47
C LYS A 79 6.22 -26.00 23.01
N LYS A 80 5.66 -25.29 22.02
CA LYS A 80 6.09 -25.39 20.61
C LYS A 80 6.70 -24.08 20.09
N SER A 81 8.02 -23.98 20.14
CA SER A 81 8.79 -22.97 19.40
C SER A 81 8.59 -23.07 17.87
N LEU A 82 8.10 -24.21 17.38
CA LEU A 82 7.75 -24.47 15.97
C LEU A 82 6.50 -23.70 15.51
N ASP A 83 5.44 -23.57 16.33
CA ASP A 83 4.17 -22.93 15.91
C ASP A 83 4.32 -21.42 15.66
N ARG A 84 5.21 -20.74 16.39
CA ARG A 84 5.47 -19.30 16.20
C ARG A 84 6.10 -18.99 14.85
N LYS A 85 7.00 -19.86 14.36
CA LYS A 85 7.69 -19.67 13.08
C LYS A 85 6.72 -19.86 11.92
N GLU A 86 5.86 -20.86 12.00
CA GLU A 86 4.80 -21.09 11.01
C GLU A 86 3.76 -19.96 11.04
N PHE A 87 3.36 -19.48 12.21
CA PHE A 87 2.43 -18.37 12.33
C PHE A 87 2.97 -17.06 11.73
N LYS A 88 4.29 -16.84 11.79
CA LYS A 88 4.92 -15.68 11.14
C LYS A 88 4.70 -15.66 9.61
N LYS A 89 4.60 -16.83 8.96
CA LYS A 89 4.32 -16.95 7.52
C LYS A 89 2.88 -16.58 7.16
N LYS A 90 1.95 -16.72 8.12
CA LYS A 90 0.55 -16.30 7.96
C LYS A 90 0.50 -14.77 7.95
N ALA A 91 0.39 -14.20 6.75
CA ALA A 91 0.48 -12.75 6.52
C ALA A 91 -0.88 -12.09 6.20
N PHE A 92 -1.96 -12.87 6.16
CA PHE A 92 -3.28 -12.39 5.73
C PHE A 92 -4.40 -12.84 6.67
N ILE A 93 -5.52 -12.10 6.69
CA ILE A 93 -6.69 -12.38 7.52
C ILE A 93 -7.97 -11.90 6.81
N LYS A 94 -9.11 -12.53 7.10
CA LYS A 94 -10.42 -12.07 6.59
C LYS A 94 -10.96 -10.92 7.42
N TYR A 95 -11.83 -10.10 6.83
CA TYR A 95 -12.48 -9.02 7.58
C TYR A 95 -13.36 -9.54 8.74
N ASP A 96 -14.12 -10.61 8.54
CA ASP A 96 -14.98 -11.17 9.59
C ASP A 96 -14.18 -11.57 10.85
N ASP A 97 -12.95 -12.06 10.65
CA ASP A 97 -12.04 -12.43 11.75
C ASP A 97 -11.43 -11.18 12.42
N LEU A 98 -11.19 -10.09 11.67
CA LEU A 98 -10.79 -8.79 12.23
C LEU A 98 -11.92 -8.15 13.05
N GLU A 99 -13.16 -8.24 12.56
CA GLU A 99 -14.34 -7.66 13.18
C GLU A 99 -14.78 -8.44 14.43
N SER A 100 -14.63 -9.76 14.44
CA SER A 100 -14.91 -10.61 15.61
C SER A 100 -13.76 -10.64 16.63
N GLY A 101 -12.59 -10.08 16.28
CA GLY A 101 -11.38 -10.09 17.10
C GLY A 101 -10.73 -11.47 17.21
N GLU A 102 -10.92 -12.34 16.22
CA GLU A 102 -10.32 -13.67 16.13
C GLU A 102 -9.00 -13.66 15.35
N LEU A 103 -8.06 -12.82 15.80
CA LEU A 103 -6.83 -12.52 15.08
C LEU A 103 -5.93 -13.76 14.82
N TYR A 104 -6.05 -14.80 15.64
CA TYR A 104 -5.34 -16.07 15.47
C TYR A 104 -5.69 -16.82 14.17
N LYS A 105 -6.81 -16.48 13.50
CA LYS A 105 -7.24 -17.06 12.21
C LYS A 105 -6.50 -16.49 10.99
N CYS A 106 -5.28 -16.00 11.16
CA CYS A 106 -4.44 -15.63 10.03
C CYS A 106 -4.17 -16.82 9.10
N LYS A 107 -3.96 -16.54 7.82
CA LYS A 107 -3.69 -17.51 6.76
C LYS A 107 -2.43 -17.14 5.99
N GLU A 108 -1.76 -18.17 5.50
CA GLU A 108 -0.72 -18.05 4.48
C GLU A 108 -1.40 -18.11 3.11
N ILE A 109 -1.13 -17.13 2.26
CA ILE A 109 -1.75 -17.02 0.93
C ILE A 109 -0.64 -16.74 -0.07
N ASN A 110 -0.47 -17.67 -1.00
CA ASN A 110 0.47 -17.54 -2.10
C ASN A 110 -0.29 -17.00 -3.32
N PHE A 111 -0.40 -15.67 -3.39
CA PHE A 111 -1.14 -14.97 -4.45
C PHE A 111 -0.24 -14.34 -5.52
N TYR A 112 1.07 -14.39 -5.32
CA TYR A 112 2.05 -13.95 -6.32
C TYR A 112 3.33 -14.77 -6.22
N LYS A 113 4.09 -14.77 -7.30
CA LYS A 113 5.45 -15.30 -7.38
C LYS A 113 6.38 -14.23 -7.93
N LYS A 114 7.64 -14.26 -7.49
CA LYS A 114 8.70 -13.46 -8.11
C LYS A 114 9.34 -14.28 -9.23
N ILE A 115 9.41 -13.68 -10.42
CA ILE A 115 10.07 -14.25 -11.59
C ILE A 115 11.30 -13.40 -11.88
N THR A 116 12.44 -14.04 -12.11
CA THR A 116 13.65 -13.35 -12.56
C THR A 116 13.85 -13.61 -14.05
N GLN A 117 13.90 -12.55 -14.84
CA GLN A 117 14.15 -12.62 -16.28
C GLN A 117 15.53 -12.03 -16.60
N GLY A 118 16.34 -12.76 -17.37
CA GLY A 118 17.57 -12.22 -17.96
C GLY A 118 17.25 -11.40 -19.20
N LYS A 119 17.87 -10.23 -19.33
CA LYS A 119 17.77 -9.35 -20.50
C LYS A 119 19.16 -8.89 -20.93
N ASN A 120 19.29 -8.61 -22.22
CA ASN A 120 20.50 -8.05 -22.82
C ASN A 120 20.17 -6.69 -23.43
N SER A 121 21.12 -5.75 -23.32
CA SER A 121 21.10 -4.50 -24.08
C SER A 121 21.96 -4.69 -25.32
N ILE A 122 21.39 -4.54 -26.50
CA ILE A 122 22.09 -4.74 -27.78
C ILE A 122 22.33 -3.36 -28.41
N ASN A 123 23.59 -3.04 -28.68
CA ASN A 123 23.97 -1.88 -29.45
C ASN A 123 23.65 -2.13 -30.94
N ARG A 124 22.81 -1.28 -31.53
CA ARG A 124 22.34 -1.44 -32.92
C ARG A 124 23.40 -1.15 -33.98
N LEU A 125 24.48 -0.45 -33.63
CA LEU A 125 25.58 -0.14 -34.55
C LEU A 125 26.61 -1.26 -34.59
N THR A 126 26.97 -1.80 -33.43
CA THR A 126 28.01 -2.85 -33.32
C THR A 126 27.42 -4.25 -33.32
N PHE A 127 26.11 -4.40 -33.15
CA PHE A 127 25.42 -5.68 -32.92
C PHE A 127 25.96 -6.48 -31.73
N THR A 128 26.66 -5.82 -30.81
CA THR A 128 27.20 -6.41 -29.57
C THR A 128 26.41 -5.95 -28.35
N THR A 129 26.61 -6.61 -27.21
CA THR A 129 26.10 -6.07 -25.93
C THR A 129 26.94 -4.88 -25.47
N SER A 130 26.33 -3.94 -24.75
CA SER A 130 27.05 -2.78 -24.18
C SER A 130 28.06 -3.19 -23.08
N GLU A 131 29.19 -2.47 -22.96
CA GLU A 131 30.30 -2.71 -22.01
C GLU A 131 30.81 -4.16 -21.97
N GLY A 132 31.55 -4.54 -23.01
CA GLY A 132 32.17 -5.87 -23.15
C GLY A 132 31.36 -6.86 -24.01
N ASP A 133 31.97 -8.00 -24.34
CA ASP A 133 31.43 -8.96 -25.30
C ASP A 133 30.10 -9.63 -24.84
N PHE A 134 29.77 -9.60 -23.54
CA PHE A 134 28.53 -10.14 -22.98
C PHE A 134 28.14 -9.55 -21.60
N ALA A 135 27.11 -8.68 -21.54
CA ALA A 135 26.66 -8.04 -20.30
C ALA A 135 25.14 -8.19 -20.03
N PRO A 136 24.66 -9.39 -19.65
CA PRO A 136 23.27 -9.61 -19.27
C PRO A 136 22.92 -8.95 -17.94
N TYR A 137 21.72 -8.39 -17.84
CA TYR A 137 21.16 -7.90 -16.58
C TYR A 137 19.90 -8.66 -16.19
N LYS A 138 19.66 -8.77 -14.88
CA LYS A 138 18.49 -9.46 -14.32
C LYS A 138 17.41 -8.46 -13.98
N GLU A 139 16.17 -8.85 -14.24
CA GLU A 139 14.99 -8.08 -13.87
C GLU A 139 14.02 -8.94 -13.07
N GLU A 140 13.72 -8.52 -11.84
CA GLU A 140 12.66 -9.15 -11.04
C GLU A 140 11.29 -8.61 -11.44
N GLN A 141 10.34 -9.52 -11.58
CA GLN A 141 8.95 -9.26 -11.91
C GLN A 141 8.04 -10.00 -10.93
N ILE A 142 6.84 -9.46 -10.71
CA ILE A 142 5.84 -10.00 -9.80
C ILE A 142 4.69 -10.53 -10.66
N SER A 143 4.48 -11.83 -10.64
CA SER A 143 3.38 -12.49 -11.35
C SER A 143 2.30 -12.86 -10.35
N PHE A 144 1.12 -12.29 -10.49
CA PHE A 144 0.00 -12.55 -9.60
C PHE A 144 -0.77 -13.78 -10.07
N CYS A 145 -0.95 -14.75 -9.17
CA CYS A 145 -1.65 -16.01 -9.43
C CYS A 145 -3.13 -15.94 -9.02
N SER A 146 -3.57 -14.86 -8.38
CA SER A 146 -4.95 -14.66 -7.99
C SER A 146 -5.39 -13.22 -8.24
N LYS A 147 -6.72 -13.02 -8.24
CA LYS A 147 -7.30 -11.68 -8.23
C LYS A 147 -6.94 -10.94 -6.96
N LEU A 148 -6.88 -9.62 -7.09
CA LEU A 148 -6.63 -8.68 -6.00
C LEU A 148 -7.87 -7.83 -5.75
N TRP A 149 -7.83 -7.04 -4.70
CA TRP A 149 -8.77 -5.95 -4.50
C TRP A 149 -8.04 -4.68 -4.06
N ILE A 150 -8.71 -3.55 -4.27
CA ILE A 150 -8.24 -2.22 -3.88
C ILE A 150 -9.41 -1.39 -3.38
N PHE A 151 -9.12 -0.48 -2.46
CA PHE A 151 -10.09 0.41 -1.85
C PHE A 151 -9.71 1.86 -2.10
N LEU A 152 -10.71 2.65 -2.48
CA LEU A 152 -10.59 4.10 -2.61
C LEU A 152 -11.50 4.76 -1.57
N LEU A 153 -10.94 5.63 -0.72
CA LEU A 153 -11.74 6.58 0.02
C LEU A 153 -11.69 7.89 -0.75
N VAL A 154 -12.83 8.30 -1.30
CA VAL A 154 -12.90 9.38 -2.27
C VAL A 154 -13.96 10.40 -1.90
N ASP A 155 -13.70 11.68 -2.17
CA ASP A 155 -14.72 12.70 -2.08
C ASP A 155 -15.76 12.55 -3.20
N LYS A 156 -17.03 12.82 -2.89
CA LYS A 156 -18.14 12.63 -3.84
C LYS A 156 -17.96 13.47 -5.10
N SER A 157 -17.33 14.64 -5.00
CA SER A 157 -17.08 15.54 -6.13
C SER A 157 -16.16 14.96 -7.21
N ILE A 158 -15.27 14.02 -6.86
CA ILE A 158 -14.28 13.45 -7.78
C ILE A 158 -14.42 11.94 -7.96
N GLU A 159 -15.56 11.36 -7.57
CA GLU A 159 -15.81 9.92 -7.58
C GLU A 159 -15.57 9.31 -8.97
N LEU A 160 -16.23 9.83 -10.01
CA LEU A 160 -16.11 9.34 -11.38
C LEU A 160 -14.67 9.50 -11.91
N LYS A 161 -14.03 10.63 -11.59
CA LYS A 161 -12.66 10.91 -12.01
C LYS A 161 -11.66 9.95 -11.39
N ALA A 162 -11.78 9.65 -10.10
CA ALA A 162 -10.91 8.70 -9.42
C ALA A 162 -11.01 7.29 -10.03
N ILE A 163 -12.23 6.87 -10.40
CA ILE A 163 -12.46 5.59 -11.09
C ILE A 163 -11.78 5.59 -12.46
N GLU A 164 -11.95 6.67 -13.23
CA GLU A 164 -11.34 6.83 -14.55
C GLU A 164 -9.81 6.80 -14.48
N LEU A 165 -9.21 7.54 -13.55
CA LEU A 165 -7.75 7.56 -13.34
C LEU A 165 -7.23 6.16 -12.98
N LEU A 166 -7.90 5.43 -12.08
CA LEU A 166 -7.48 4.08 -11.71
C LEU A 166 -7.60 3.11 -12.90
N LYS A 167 -8.67 3.24 -13.71
CA LYS A 167 -8.85 2.47 -14.94
C LYS A 167 -7.76 2.76 -15.96
N ASN A 168 -7.36 4.02 -16.11
CA ASN A 168 -6.28 4.42 -17.00
C ASN A 168 -4.92 3.91 -16.53
N VAL A 169 -4.64 3.95 -15.23
CA VAL A 169 -3.45 3.28 -14.65
C VAL A 169 -3.44 1.78 -15.00
N GLY A 170 -4.58 1.10 -14.90
CA GLY A 170 -4.70 -0.32 -15.29
C GLY A 170 -4.45 -0.59 -16.78
N LYS A 171 -4.88 0.32 -17.67
CA LYS A 171 -4.65 0.22 -19.12
C LYS A 171 -3.20 0.51 -19.53
N PHE A 172 -2.62 1.59 -19.03
CA PHE A 172 -1.27 2.01 -19.40
C PHE A 172 -0.17 1.21 -18.69
N GLY A 173 -0.51 0.56 -17.58
CA GLY A 173 0.42 -0.23 -16.78
C GLY A 173 0.94 0.52 -15.55
N PHE A 174 0.96 -0.18 -14.42
CA PHE A 174 1.45 0.30 -13.13
C PHE A 174 2.95 0.06 -12.91
N GLY A 175 3.61 1.03 -12.27
CA GLY A 175 4.95 0.89 -11.73
C GLY A 175 6.09 0.80 -12.76
N LYS A 176 7.18 0.15 -12.37
CA LYS A 176 8.39 -0.01 -13.20
C LYS A 176 8.07 -0.79 -14.48
N ASN A 177 8.64 -0.34 -15.59
CA ASN A 177 8.57 -0.98 -16.91
C ASN A 177 7.14 -1.06 -17.51
N SER A 178 6.25 -0.15 -17.11
CA SER A 178 4.93 0.02 -17.73
C SER A 178 5.02 0.29 -19.24
N SER A 179 6.04 1.03 -19.70
CA SER A 179 6.31 1.26 -21.13
C SER A 179 6.59 0.00 -21.93
N THR A 180 6.95 -1.10 -21.27
CA THR A 180 7.15 -2.42 -21.90
C THR A 180 5.97 -3.38 -21.66
N GLY A 181 4.81 -2.84 -21.28
CA GLY A 181 3.57 -3.60 -21.09
C GLY A 181 3.44 -4.27 -19.73
N LYS A 182 4.20 -3.84 -18.70
CA LYS A 182 4.08 -4.37 -17.32
C LYS A 182 3.06 -3.60 -16.49
N GLY A 183 2.52 -4.26 -15.46
CA GLY A 183 1.58 -3.68 -14.51
C GLY A 183 0.16 -3.43 -15.03
N GLN A 184 -0.24 -4.04 -16.14
CA GLN A 184 -1.61 -3.91 -16.67
C GLN A 184 -2.61 -4.71 -15.84
N PHE A 185 -3.80 -4.16 -15.65
CA PHE A 185 -4.90 -4.82 -14.92
C PHE A 185 -6.27 -4.29 -15.32
N GLU A 186 -7.28 -5.13 -15.10
CA GLU A 186 -8.70 -4.76 -15.22
C GLU A 186 -9.33 -4.45 -13.87
N LEU A 187 -10.31 -3.54 -13.90
CA LEU A 187 -11.03 -3.04 -12.74
C LEU A 187 -12.50 -3.47 -12.81
N LYS A 188 -13.01 -4.13 -11.76
CA LYS A 188 -14.43 -4.46 -11.61
C LYS A 188 -14.97 -3.94 -10.27
N PRO A 189 -15.98 -3.06 -10.25
CA PRO A 189 -16.61 -2.63 -9.00
C PRO A 189 -17.21 -3.79 -8.23
N ILE A 190 -17.04 -3.79 -6.91
CA ILE A 190 -17.63 -4.79 -6.01
C ILE A 190 -18.30 -4.12 -4.81
N LYS A 191 -19.15 -4.86 -4.11
CA LYS A 191 -19.76 -4.39 -2.87
C LYS A 191 -18.66 -4.21 -1.81
N ASN A 192 -18.75 -3.14 -1.02
CA ASN A 192 -17.83 -2.93 0.09
C ASN A 192 -17.90 -4.11 1.07
N PRO A 193 -16.75 -4.76 1.38
CA PRO A 193 -16.71 -5.92 2.26
C PRO A 193 -16.85 -5.55 3.74
N PHE A 194 -16.74 -4.26 4.07
CA PHE A 194 -16.90 -3.74 5.42
C PHE A 194 -17.59 -2.38 5.42
N LYS A 195 -18.08 -1.98 6.60
CA LYS A 195 -18.61 -0.64 6.86
C LYS A 195 -17.60 0.15 7.66
N LEU A 196 -17.44 1.42 7.31
CA LEU A 196 -16.70 2.37 8.14
C LEU A 196 -17.56 2.67 9.38
N LYS A 197 -17.15 2.17 10.54
CA LYS A 197 -17.84 2.33 11.82
C LYS A 197 -16.86 2.79 12.90
N SER A 198 -17.41 3.33 14.00
CA SER A 198 -16.60 3.65 15.18
C SER A 198 -16.03 2.37 15.81
N SER A 199 -14.79 2.43 16.24
CA SER A 199 -14.05 1.39 16.95
C SER A 199 -13.00 2.07 17.83
N ASP A 200 -12.56 1.40 18.89
CA ASP A 200 -11.41 1.85 19.68
C ASP A 200 -10.08 1.57 18.95
N TYR A 201 -10.07 0.55 18.08
CA TYR A 201 -8.91 0.12 17.31
C TYR A 201 -9.17 0.12 15.81
N PHE A 202 -8.17 0.59 15.07
CA PHE A 202 -8.19 0.62 13.61
C PHE A 202 -6.89 0.07 13.02
N MET A 203 -7.00 -0.54 11.84
CA MET A 203 -5.87 -1.00 11.04
C MET A 203 -5.72 -0.18 9.76
N SER A 204 -4.49 0.12 9.39
CA SER A 204 -4.11 0.79 8.14
C SER A 204 -4.02 -0.19 6.96
N ILE A 205 -4.41 0.22 5.75
CA ILE A 205 -4.33 -0.60 4.51
C ILE A 205 -3.49 0.00 3.38
N SER A 206 -2.87 1.14 3.64
CA SER A 206 -1.77 1.72 2.88
C SER A 206 -0.69 2.23 3.84
N PRO A 207 0.55 2.41 3.36
CA PRO A 207 1.59 3.08 4.13
C PRO A 207 1.14 4.48 4.53
N MET A 208 1.45 4.89 5.76
CA MET A 208 1.04 6.19 6.28
C MET A 208 2.15 6.90 7.04
N ILE A 209 2.06 8.22 7.10
CA ILE A 209 2.87 9.05 7.99
C ILE A 209 2.11 9.14 9.32
N LEU A 210 2.78 8.85 10.42
CA LEU A 210 2.22 9.03 11.76
C LEU A 210 2.46 10.48 12.18
N ASN A 211 1.39 11.26 12.33
CA ASN A 211 1.47 12.61 12.88
C ASN A 211 1.29 12.58 14.40
N GLN A 212 1.99 13.47 15.11
CA GLN A 212 1.86 13.62 16.56
C GLN A 212 0.51 14.22 16.97
N ASP A 213 -0.11 15.02 16.08
CA ASP A 213 -1.38 15.72 16.33
C ASP A 213 -2.63 14.87 16.07
N GLU A 214 -2.46 13.61 15.67
CA GLU A 214 -3.57 12.69 15.52
C GLU A 214 -3.96 12.14 16.90
N ASN A 215 -5.27 12.06 17.20
CA ASN A 215 -5.83 11.51 18.46
C ASN A 215 -5.56 9.98 18.61
N ILE A 216 -4.31 9.59 18.53
CA ILE A 216 -3.77 8.24 18.61
C ILE A 216 -3.23 8.07 20.03
N LYS A 217 -3.80 7.12 20.76
CA LYS A 217 -3.36 6.76 22.11
C LYS A 217 -2.11 5.89 22.07
N SER A 218 -2.12 4.90 21.18
CA SER A 218 -1.01 3.98 20.97
C SER A 218 -1.02 3.49 19.52
N CYS A 219 0.15 3.14 19.00
CA CYS A 219 0.29 2.62 17.64
C CYS A 219 1.34 1.51 17.58
N PHE A 220 0.96 0.39 16.98
CA PHE A 220 1.85 -0.73 16.65
C PHE A 220 2.09 -0.75 15.14
N TYR A 221 3.34 -0.58 14.72
CA TYR A 221 3.68 -0.50 13.30
C TYR A 221 5.09 -1.04 13.03
N GLU A 222 5.33 -1.44 11.79
CA GLU A 222 6.67 -1.69 11.26
C GLU A 222 7.13 -0.45 10.49
N PRO A 223 8.37 0.03 10.68
CA PRO A 223 8.91 1.10 9.87
C PRO A 223 9.10 0.63 8.42
N PHE A 224 8.82 1.53 7.48
CA PHE A 224 8.93 1.28 6.05
C PHE A 224 9.51 2.49 5.35
N THR A 225 10.72 2.34 4.82
CA THR A 225 11.43 3.43 4.14
C THR A 225 11.20 3.38 2.64
N LYS A 226 10.85 4.53 2.05
CA LYS A 226 10.71 4.69 0.59
C LYS A 226 11.80 5.57 0.02
N PHE A 227 12.40 5.05 -1.05
CA PHE A 227 13.38 5.75 -1.87
C PHE A 227 12.78 6.00 -3.24
N GLY A 228 12.54 7.27 -3.56
CA GLY A 228 11.97 7.68 -4.84
C GLY A 228 13.01 8.33 -5.73
N LYS A 229 12.75 8.29 -7.04
CA LYS A 229 13.46 9.08 -8.06
C LYS A 229 12.45 9.96 -8.79
N PHE A 230 12.90 11.10 -9.30
CA PHE A 230 12.11 11.87 -10.26
C PHE A 230 12.13 11.17 -11.63
N HIS A 231 10.99 11.15 -12.32
CA HIS A 231 10.90 10.54 -13.65
C HIS A 231 11.64 11.36 -14.71
N MET A 232 11.66 12.69 -14.55
CA MET A 232 12.30 13.65 -15.43
C MET A 232 13.22 14.56 -14.60
N ALA A 233 14.35 14.02 -14.15
CA ALA A 233 15.41 14.83 -13.56
C ALA A 233 16.27 15.38 -14.71
N ASN A 234 16.54 16.70 -14.70
CA ASN A 234 17.60 17.22 -15.56
C ASN A 234 18.90 16.65 -14.99
N GLU A 235 19.74 16.10 -15.86
CA GLU A 235 20.91 15.27 -15.52
C GLU A 235 21.91 15.92 -14.53
N SER A 236 21.82 17.24 -14.29
CA SER A 236 22.77 18.01 -13.49
C SER A 236 22.36 18.33 -12.04
N LYS A 237 21.12 18.10 -11.60
CA LYS A 237 20.63 18.48 -10.25
C LYS A 237 19.84 17.33 -9.60
N ASN A 238 20.53 16.41 -8.93
CA ASN A 238 20.01 15.33 -8.06
C ASN A 238 18.68 14.64 -8.49
N THR A 239 18.80 13.42 -9.02
CA THR A 239 17.65 12.60 -9.47
C THR A 239 16.82 11.98 -8.34
N PHE A 240 17.36 11.93 -7.11
CA PHE A 240 16.75 11.22 -5.99
C PHE A 240 15.89 12.15 -5.14
N LYS A 241 14.70 11.66 -4.73
CA LYS A 241 13.83 12.31 -3.75
C LYS A 241 14.36 12.08 -2.32
N LYS A 242 13.91 12.89 -1.37
CA LYS A 242 14.24 12.66 0.05
C LYS A 242 13.67 11.31 0.49
N PRO A 243 14.47 10.45 1.16
CA PRO A 243 13.96 9.22 1.76
C PRO A 243 12.81 9.53 2.72
N LEU A 244 11.75 8.73 2.65
CA LEU A 244 10.60 8.87 3.53
C LEU A 244 10.49 7.67 4.45
N LEU A 245 10.33 7.92 5.75
CA LEU A 245 9.97 6.91 6.73
C LEU A 245 8.45 6.91 6.92
N LEU A 246 7.82 5.75 6.72
CA LEU A 246 6.39 5.54 6.83
C LEU A 246 6.11 4.41 7.83
N ALA A 247 4.94 4.41 8.46
CA ALA A 247 4.37 3.20 9.02
C ALA A 247 3.88 2.31 7.88
N LYS A 248 4.35 1.06 7.85
CA LYS A 248 3.91 0.06 6.88
C LYS A 248 2.40 -0.18 6.98
N SER A 249 1.77 -0.55 5.87
CA SER A 249 0.40 -1.08 5.86
C SER A 249 0.27 -2.20 6.90
N SER A 250 -0.92 -2.35 7.49
CA SER A 250 -1.26 -3.19 8.65
C SER A 250 -0.91 -2.62 10.02
N ALA A 251 -0.43 -1.38 10.12
CA ALA A 251 -0.27 -0.72 11.40
C ALA A 251 -1.61 -0.64 12.16
N VAL A 252 -1.57 -0.86 13.48
CA VAL A 252 -2.74 -0.84 14.35
C VAL A 252 -2.67 0.38 15.26
N LEU A 253 -3.75 1.17 15.27
CA LEU A 253 -3.88 2.38 16.04
C LEU A 253 -5.01 2.23 17.06
N GLU A 254 -4.75 2.67 18.29
CA GLU A 254 -5.76 2.89 19.32
C GLU A 254 -6.16 4.36 19.32
N GLN A 255 -7.46 4.66 19.27
CA GLN A 255 -7.96 6.04 19.21
C GLN A 255 -8.34 6.56 20.61
N ILE A 256 -8.03 7.83 20.92
CA ILE A 256 -8.35 8.50 22.22
C ILE A 256 -9.88 8.79 22.38
N LYS A 257 -10.72 8.39 21.42
CA LYS A 257 -12.13 8.78 21.17
C LYS A 257 -12.30 10.18 20.56
N GLY A 258 -13.38 10.36 19.78
CA GLY A 258 -13.87 11.68 19.36
C GLY A 258 -13.57 12.17 17.93
N THR A 259 -12.69 11.53 17.15
CA THR A 259 -12.46 11.92 15.74
C THR A 259 -13.25 11.05 14.77
N ASN A 260 -14.23 11.66 14.11
CA ASN A 260 -15.09 11.03 13.12
C ASN A 260 -14.47 11.04 11.70
N SER A 261 -13.16 10.83 11.59
CA SER A 261 -12.46 10.69 10.31
C SER A 261 -12.38 9.22 9.90
N PHE A 262 -12.48 8.95 8.59
CA PHE A 262 -12.36 7.61 8.02
C PHE A 262 -10.93 7.23 7.62
N TYR A 263 -9.95 8.07 7.94
CA TYR A 263 -8.54 7.88 7.59
C TYR A 263 -7.60 8.46 8.65
N TYR A 264 -6.35 8.00 8.62
CA TYR A 264 -5.21 8.53 9.37
C TYR A 264 -4.08 8.95 8.43
N GLY A 265 -3.14 9.72 8.98
CA GLY A 265 -1.92 10.15 8.34
C GLY A 265 -2.01 11.51 7.66
N SER A 266 -0.95 11.82 6.93
CA SER A 266 -0.76 13.10 6.24
C SER A 266 -0.12 12.93 4.88
N SER A 267 -0.12 13.99 4.09
CA SER A 267 0.70 14.09 2.89
C SER A 267 1.94 14.93 3.16
N ILE A 268 3.02 14.62 2.45
CA ILE A 268 4.27 15.38 2.55
C ILE A 268 4.81 15.69 1.15
N ASP A 269 5.47 16.84 1.03
CA ASP A 269 6.36 17.12 -0.09
C ASP A 269 7.73 16.51 0.22
N ASN A 270 8.13 15.50 -0.53
CA ASN A 270 9.43 14.84 -0.36
C ASN A 270 10.46 15.26 -1.41
N SER A 271 10.27 16.44 -2.01
CA SER A 271 11.23 16.97 -2.94
C SER A 271 12.58 17.26 -2.30
N SER A 272 13.64 16.88 -3.01
CA SER A 272 15.03 17.27 -2.75
C SER A 272 15.46 18.50 -3.57
N VAL A 273 14.59 19.02 -4.43
CA VAL A 273 14.89 20.14 -5.36
C VAL A 273 13.85 21.25 -5.18
N GLN A 274 14.32 22.47 -4.95
CA GLN A 274 13.49 23.62 -4.53
C GLN A 274 12.32 23.93 -5.49
N ASP A 275 12.51 23.70 -6.80
CA ASP A 275 11.53 24.06 -7.83
C ASP A 275 10.67 22.88 -8.34
N LYS A 276 10.77 21.71 -7.73
CA LYS A 276 10.00 20.52 -8.15
C LYS A 276 9.21 19.94 -6.99
N LYS A 277 7.93 20.29 -6.82
CA LYS A 277 7.10 19.67 -5.79
C LYS A 277 6.92 18.16 -6.05
N SER A 278 6.99 17.34 -5.00
CA SER A 278 6.78 15.90 -5.07
C SER A 278 5.80 15.45 -4.01
N PHE A 279 4.57 15.23 -4.44
CA PHE A 279 3.48 14.80 -3.58
C PHE A 279 3.58 13.32 -3.22
N VAL A 280 3.49 13.01 -1.93
CA VAL A 280 3.34 11.63 -1.45
C VAL A 280 2.11 11.50 -0.57
N GLN A 281 1.28 10.51 -0.88
CA GLN A 281 0.19 10.08 -0.01
C GLN A 281 0.79 9.29 1.16
N GLY A 282 0.77 9.88 2.35
CA GLY A 282 0.99 9.17 3.62
C GLY A 282 -0.32 8.98 4.39
N PHE A 283 -1.44 8.85 3.69
CA PHE A 283 -2.75 8.59 4.26
C PHE A 283 -3.12 7.11 4.16
N SER A 284 -3.95 6.66 5.10
CA SER A 284 -4.49 5.30 5.12
C SER A 284 -5.93 5.25 5.61
N ILE A 285 -6.74 4.41 4.96
CA ILE A 285 -8.15 4.20 5.29
C ILE A 285 -8.22 3.42 6.61
N LYS A 286 -9.08 3.87 7.52
CA LYS A 286 -9.32 3.19 8.80
C LYS A 286 -10.17 1.94 8.59
N ILE A 287 -9.59 0.76 8.81
CA ILE A 287 -10.37 -0.48 8.95
C ILE A 287 -10.65 -0.71 10.43
N PRO A 288 -11.92 -0.75 10.87
CA PRO A 288 -12.25 -1.06 12.26
C PRO A 288 -11.86 -2.50 12.56
N ILE A 289 -11.15 -2.71 13.67
CA ILE A 289 -10.79 -4.04 14.17
C ILE A 289 -11.19 -4.16 15.63
N THR A 290 -11.44 -5.38 16.08
CA THR A 290 -11.70 -5.67 17.49
C THR A 290 -10.48 -6.33 18.10
N ILE A 291 -10.02 -5.79 19.23
CA ILE A 291 -8.96 -6.38 20.04
C ILE A 291 -9.59 -6.79 21.37
N LYS A 292 -9.52 -8.09 21.69
CA LYS A 292 -9.96 -8.62 22.98
C LYS A 292 -8.82 -8.39 24.00
N GLU A 293 -9.03 -7.49 24.94
CA GLU A 293 -8.12 -7.14 26.06
C GLU A 293 -7.86 -8.34 27.01
N LYS A 294 -6.81 -8.43 27.86
CA LYS A 294 -5.69 -7.54 28.26
C LYS A 294 -4.67 -8.36 29.08
N GLN A 295 -3.35 -8.29 28.83
CA GLN A 295 -2.35 -8.63 29.87
C GLN A 295 -1.10 -7.74 29.97
N TRP A 296 -0.76 -6.87 28.99
CA TRP A 296 0.55 -6.18 29.03
C TRP A 296 0.59 -4.71 28.62
N LEU A 297 -0.49 -3.94 28.82
CA LEU A 297 -0.42 -2.47 28.60
C LEU A 297 0.24 -1.71 29.78
N ASN A 298 0.73 -2.40 30.80
CA ASN A 298 1.55 -1.82 31.88
C ASN A 298 2.99 -2.36 31.81
N THR A 299 3.76 -1.92 30.84
CA THR A 299 5.21 -1.78 31.06
C THR A 299 5.48 -0.29 31.11
N LYS A 300 5.82 0.15 32.33
CA LYS A 300 6.37 1.48 32.61
C LYS A 300 7.59 1.76 31.74
#